data_AF-A0AB37L4M5-F1
#
_entry.id   AF-A0AB37L4M5-F1
#
_cell.length_a   1.000
_cell.length_b   1.000
_cell.length_c   1.000
_cell.angle_alpha   90.00
_cell.angle_beta   90.00
_cell.angle_gamma   90.00
#
_symmetry.space_group_name_H-M   'P 1'
#
loop_
_entity.id
_entity.type
_entity.pdbx_description
1 polymer ?
#
loop_
_entity_poly.entity_id
_entity_poly.type
_entity_poly.pdbx_seq_one_letter_code
_entity_poly.pdbx_strand_id
1 'polypeptide(L)'
;MKESNMENEKTPLYVAFSTQKGGVGKTTFTVLAASYLYYLKGYDVAVVDCDYPQHSIAGMRNRDAEQVGADEDYKRMAYEQFTRLGKKAYPVPCSSPEKAIVTADEYVATAGHVPDIVFFDLSGTVNGSTL
;
A
#
# COMPACT_ATOMS: atom_id res chain seq x y z
N MET A 1 -5.75 -39.62 -14.92
CA MET A 1 -4.93 -38.55 -14.32
C MET A 1 -5.67 -37.25 -14.58
N LYS A 2 -6.09 -36.52 -13.54
CA LYS A 2 -6.66 -35.19 -13.74
C LYS A 2 -5.49 -34.23 -13.87
N GLU A 3 -5.29 -33.67 -15.05
CA GLU A 3 -4.46 -32.47 -15.20
C GLU A 3 -5.13 -31.37 -14.38
N SER A 4 -4.58 -31.07 -13.21
CA SER A 4 -4.90 -29.85 -12.50
C SER A 4 -4.32 -28.72 -13.34
N ASN A 5 -5.20 -27.92 -13.96
CA ASN A 5 -4.84 -26.59 -14.46
C ASN A 5 -4.28 -25.79 -13.28
N MET A 6 -2.96 -25.78 -13.17
CA MET A 6 -2.25 -24.89 -12.27
C MET A 6 -2.30 -23.53 -12.96
N GLU A 7 -3.38 -22.77 -12.72
CA GLU A 7 -3.36 -21.34 -12.94
C GLU A 7 -2.08 -20.83 -12.27
N ASN A 8 -1.19 -20.18 -13.04
CA ASN A 8 0.03 -19.59 -12.48
C ASN A 8 -0.39 -18.72 -11.28
N GLU A 9 -0.03 -19.14 -10.07
CA GLU A 9 -0.30 -18.36 -8.86
C GLU A 9 0.35 -16.99 -9.07
N LYS A 10 -0.49 -15.97 -9.26
CA LYS A 10 -0.04 -14.59 -9.43
C LYS A 10 0.75 -14.22 -8.19
N THR A 11 2.05 -14.03 -8.32
CA THR A 11 2.93 -13.65 -7.22
C THR A 11 3.16 -12.13 -7.28
N PRO A 12 2.83 -11.36 -6.22
CA PRO A 12 3.04 -9.92 -6.23
C PRO A 12 4.53 -9.56 -6.30
N LEU A 13 4.85 -8.44 -6.95
CA LEU A 13 6.18 -7.85 -6.87
C LEU A 13 6.31 -7.05 -5.56
N TYR A 14 7.29 -7.39 -4.73
CA TYR A 14 7.58 -6.70 -3.48
C TYR A 14 8.64 -5.61 -3.69
N VAL A 15 8.31 -4.36 -3.33
CA VAL A 15 9.14 -3.18 -3.59
C VAL A 15 9.32 -2.34 -2.32
N ALA A 16 10.54 -1.93 -2.03
CA ALA A 16 10.83 -0.96 -0.98
C ALA A 16 11.84 0.08 -1.47
N PHE A 17 11.61 1.35 -1.14
CA PHE A 17 12.59 2.39 -1.33
C PHE A 17 13.38 2.58 -0.03
N SER A 18 14.61 2.10 0.01
CA SER A 18 15.41 2.04 1.23
C SER A 18 16.64 2.95 1.17
N THR A 19 16.80 3.76 2.22
CA THR A 19 18.00 4.58 2.47
C THR A 19 18.13 4.79 3.98
N GLN A 20 19.35 4.78 4.52
CA GLN A 20 19.61 5.05 5.94
C GLN A 20 19.43 6.52 6.34
N LYS A 21 19.19 7.43 5.37
CA LYS A 21 19.00 8.85 5.64
C LYS A 21 17.51 9.15 5.87
N GLY A 22 17.21 9.73 7.03
CA GLY A 22 15.90 10.33 7.31
C GLY A 22 15.65 11.56 6.43
N GLY A 23 14.39 11.81 6.07
CA GLY A 23 14.00 13.04 5.35
C GLY A 23 14.37 13.11 3.86
N VAL A 24 14.84 12.03 3.23
CA VAL A 24 15.14 12.03 1.78
C VAL A 24 13.94 11.82 0.87
N GLY A 25 12.74 11.66 1.44
CA GLY A 25 11.51 11.49 0.67
C GLY A 25 11.15 10.05 0.28
N LYS A 26 11.61 9.03 1.02
CA LYS A 26 11.25 7.61 0.77
C LYS A 26 9.73 7.40 0.73
N THR A 27 9.04 7.78 1.81
CA THR A 27 7.58 7.78 1.91
C THR A 27 6.91 8.52 0.77
N THR A 28 7.40 9.71 0.44
CA THR A 28 6.86 10.50 -0.68
C THR A 28 7.00 9.74 -2.00
N PHE A 29 8.15 9.11 -2.24
CA PHE A 29 8.38 8.34 -3.46
C PHE A 29 7.52 7.07 -3.48
N THR A 30 7.35 6.39 -2.34
CA THR A 30 6.42 5.26 -2.18
C THR A 30 5.00 5.66 -2.58
N VAL A 31 4.47 6.77 -2.02
CA VAL A 31 3.10 7.25 -2.32
C VAL A 31 2.95 7.64 -3.79
N LEU A 32 3.93 8.36 -4.36
CA LEU A 32 3.89 8.77 -5.77
C LEU A 32 3.94 7.56 -6.72
N ALA A 33 4.85 6.61 -6.48
CA ALA A 33 4.98 5.41 -7.30
C ALA A 33 3.71 4.54 -7.21
N ALA A 34 3.22 4.28 -5.99
CA ALA A 34 1.99 3.51 -5.77
C ALA A 34 0.79 4.17 -6.45
N SER A 35 0.62 5.49 -6.27
CA SER A 35 -0.49 6.24 -6.86
C SER A 35 -0.43 6.27 -8.39
N TYR A 36 0.76 6.45 -8.97
CA TYR A 36 0.95 6.42 -10.42
C TYR A 36 0.61 5.03 -11.00
N LEU A 37 1.15 3.97 -10.41
CA LEU A 37 0.91 2.61 -10.87
C LEU A 37 -0.56 2.21 -10.72
N TYR A 38 -1.17 2.58 -9.60
CA TYR A 38 -2.55 2.21 -9.29
C TYR A 38 -3.58 3.02 -10.09
N TYR A 39 -3.52 4.35 -10.01
CA TYR A 39 -4.56 5.23 -10.57
C TYR A 39 -4.33 5.59 -12.04
N LEU A 40 -3.09 5.61 -12.53
CA LEU A 40 -2.78 5.97 -13.92
C LEU A 40 -2.43 4.77 -14.80
N LYS A 41 -1.80 3.73 -14.25
CA LYS A 41 -1.39 2.54 -15.02
C LYS A 41 -2.28 1.32 -14.85
N GLY A 42 -3.23 1.38 -13.93
CA GLY A 42 -4.25 0.34 -13.80
C GLY A 42 -3.82 -0.89 -13.02
N TYR A 43 -2.59 -0.95 -12.49
CA TYR A 43 -2.15 -2.07 -11.62
C TYR A 43 -2.93 -2.12 -10.32
N ASP A 44 -3.02 -3.30 -9.73
CA ASP A 44 -3.48 -3.49 -8.35
C ASP A 44 -2.27 -3.40 -7.41
N VAL A 45 -2.37 -2.48 -6.45
CA VAL A 45 -1.26 -2.10 -5.58
C VAL A 45 -1.72 -2.17 -4.14
N ALA A 46 -0.85 -2.60 -3.24
CA ALA A 46 -0.97 -2.41 -1.80
C ALA A 46 0.27 -1.68 -1.26
N VAL A 47 0.11 -0.94 -0.15
CA VAL A 47 1.23 -0.29 0.54
C VAL A 47 1.24 -0.71 2.00
N VAL A 48 2.19 -1.52 2.43
CA VAL A 48 2.39 -1.83 3.85
C VAL A 48 3.16 -0.67 4.49
N ASP A 49 2.52 0.04 5.41
CA ASP A 49 3.12 1.13 6.16
C ASP A 49 3.84 0.56 7.39
N CYS A 50 5.17 0.45 7.28
CA CYS A 50 6.04 -0.10 8.32
C CYS A 50 6.75 0.98 9.15
N ASP A 51 6.41 2.26 8.97
CA ASP A 51 7.06 3.39 9.64
C ASP A 51 6.53 3.55 11.07
N TYR A 52 6.60 2.51 11.90
CA TYR A 52 6.16 2.57 13.29
C TYR A 52 7.13 3.41 14.14
N PRO A 53 6.64 4.31 15.02
CA PRO A 53 5.23 4.60 15.33
C PRO A 53 4.55 5.68 14.46
N GLN A 54 5.25 6.30 13.53
CA GLN A 54 4.78 7.47 12.77
C GLN A 54 3.63 7.16 11.80
N HIS A 55 3.62 5.99 11.17
CA HIS A 55 2.66 5.53 10.17
C HIS A 55 2.20 6.64 9.23
N SER A 56 3.17 7.25 8.55
CA SER A 56 2.98 8.49 7.83
C SER A 56 1.97 8.37 6.69
N ILE A 57 1.89 7.22 6.01
CA ILE A 57 0.96 6.98 4.90
C ILE A 57 -0.43 6.63 5.43
N ALA A 58 -0.54 5.77 6.43
CA ALA A 58 -1.83 5.43 7.03
C ALA A 58 -2.48 6.66 7.70
N GLY A 59 -1.68 7.46 8.40
CA GLY A 59 -2.12 8.73 8.97
C GLY A 59 -2.58 9.73 7.90
N MET A 60 -1.87 9.82 6.76
CA MET A 60 -2.33 10.60 5.61
C MET A 60 -3.66 10.08 5.09
N ARG A 61 -3.79 8.77 4.91
CA ARG A 61 -5.03 8.15 4.39
C ARG A 61 -6.23 8.38 5.30
N ASN A 62 -6.04 8.32 6.61
CA ASN A 62 -7.12 8.57 7.57
C ASN A 62 -7.62 10.02 7.47
N ARG A 63 -6.70 11.00 7.41
CA ARG A 63 -7.08 12.41 7.22
C ARG A 63 -7.80 12.64 5.89
N ASP A 64 -7.32 12.03 4.81
CA ASP A 64 -7.98 12.12 3.50
C ASP A 64 -9.41 11.54 3.57
N ALA A 65 -9.59 10.41 4.24
CA ALA A 65 -10.90 9.77 4.41
C ALA A 65 -11.85 10.60 5.28
N GLU A 66 -11.37 11.19 6.36
CA GLU A 66 -12.14 12.12 7.20
C GLU A 66 -12.59 13.34 6.41
N GLN A 67 -11.69 13.95 5.65
CA GLN A 67 -11.98 15.12 4.82
C GLN A 67 -13.00 14.80 3.72
N VAL A 68 -12.83 13.65 3.04
CA VAL A 68 -13.83 13.15 2.08
C VAL A 68 -15.16 12.87 2.79
N GLY A 69 -15.16 12.35 4.01
CA GLY A 69 -16.39 12.09 4.77
C GLY A 69 -17.14 13.35 5.22
N ALA A 70 -16.42 14.45 5.45
CA ALA A 70 -16.98 15.69 6.00
C ALA A 70 -17.50 16.68 4.94
N ASP A 71 -17.04 16.59 3.69
CA ASP A 71 -17.30 17.59 2.66
C ASP A 71 -17.93 16.97 1.40
N GLU A 72 -19.08 17.51 0.98
CA GLU A 72 -19.86 16.97 -0.14
C GLU A 72 -19.15 17.09 -1.50
N ASP A 73 -18.33 18.13 -1.70
CA ASP A 73 -17.56 18.28 -2.93
C ASP A 73 -16.47 17.21 -3.00
N TYR A 74 -15.77 16.95 -1.90
CA TYR A 74 -14.78 15.88 -1.86
C TYR A 74 -15.41 14.49 -1.98
N LYS A 75 -16.62 14.24 -1.43
CA LYS A 75 -17.36 12.99 -1.68
C LYS A 75 -17.65 12.80 -3.16
N ARG A 76 -18.16 13.83 -3.82
CA ARG A 76 -18.47 13.79 -5.26
C ARG A 76 -17.22 13.49 -6.07
N MET A 77 -16.11 14.17 -5.81
CA MET A 77 -14.84 13.92 -6.48
C MET A 77 -14.34 12.47 -6.29
N ALA A 78 -14.43 11.95 -5.07
CA ALA A 78 -14.06 10.56 -4.78
C ALA A 78 -14.98 9.56 -5.51
N TYR A 79 -16.28 9.79 -5.51
CA TYR A 79 -17.27 8.96 -6.21
C TYR A 79 -17.02 8.92 -7.73
N GLU A 80 -16.79 10.09 -8.34
CA GLU A 80 -16.48 10.20 -9.77
C GLU A 80 -15.19 9.44 -10.11
N GLN A 81 -14.15 9.58 -9.28
CA GLN A 81 -12.90 8.86 -9.46
C GLN A 81 -13.09 7.35 -9.35
N PHE A 82 -13.78 6.85 -8.32
CA PHE A 82 -14.01 5.40 -8.15
C PHE A 82 -14.86 4.82 -9.26
N THR A 83 -15.88 5.56 -9.71
CA THR A 83 -16.72 5.17 -10.85
C THR A 83 -15.92 5.10 -12.15
N ARG A 84 -15.11 6.12 -12.42
CA ARG A 84 -14.27 6.18 -13.64
C ARG A 84 -13.21 5.08 -13.66
N LEU A 85 -12.59 4.77 -12.52
CA LEU A 85 -11.51 3.79 -12.44
C LEU A 85 -12.00 2.36 -12.20
N GLY A 86 -13.25 2.18 -11.79
CA GLY A 86 -13.80 0.87 -11.41
C GLY A 86 -13.18 0.29 -10.13
N LYS A 87 -12.42 1.09 -9.35
CA LYS A 87 -11.74 0.65 -8.13
C LYS A 87 -11.62 1.76 -7.09
N LYS A 88 -11.61 1.35 -5.82
CA LYS A 88 -11.47 2.24 -4.64
C LYS A 88 -10.00 2.65 -4.45
N ALA A 89 -9.67 3.37 -3.37
CA ALA A 89 -8.27 3.64 -3.04
C ALA A 89 -7.52 2.35 -2.68
N TYR A 90 -6.24 2.27 -3.04
CA TYR A 90 -5.38 1.12 -2.68
C TYR A 90 -5.27 0.96 -1.14
N PRO A 91 -5.21 -0.26 -0.60
CA PRO A 91 -5.10 -0.51 0.84
C PRO A 91 -3.76 -0.03 1.42
N VAL A 92 -3.80 0.38 2.69
CA VAL A 92 -2.60 0.77 3.46
C VAL A 92 -2.57 0.05 4.81
N PRO A 93 -2.29 -1.27 4.87
CA PRO A 93 -2.15 -1.97 6.14
C PRO A 93 -0.93 -1.47 6.92
N CYS A 94 -1.09 -1.20 8.21
CA CYS A 94 0.00 -0.85 9.10
C CYS A 94 0.72 -2.12 9.60
N SER A 95 2.04 -2.07 9.71
CA SER A 95 2.84 -3.17 10.27
C SER A 95 4.08 -2.64 10.99
N SER A 96 4.81 -3.51 11.70
CA SER A 96 6.20 -3.23 12.06
C SER A 96 7.13 -3.75 10.96
N PRO A 97 8.37 -3.24 10.84
CA PRO A 97 9.32 -3.72 9.83
C PRO A 97 9.53 -5.25 9.88
N GLU A 98 9.53 -5.85 11.07
CA GLU A 98 9.75 -7.29 11.28
C GLU A 98 8.56 -8.14 10.82
N LYS A 99 7.36 -7.57 10.81
CA LYS A 99 6.11 -8.24 10.44
C LYS A 99 5.64 -7.89 9.03
N ALA A 100 6.38 -7.05 8.31
CA ALA A 100 6.00 -6.51 7.01
C ALA A 100 5.54 -7.58 6.01
N ILE A 101 6.35 -8.63 5.83
CA ILE A 101 6.05 -9.73 4.90
C ILE A 101 4.81 -10.51 5.36
N VAL A 102 4.71 -10.82 6.65
CA VAL A 102 3.54 -11.53 7.21
C VAL A 102 2.26 -10.72 6.98
N THR A 103 2.30 -9.40 7.22
CA THR A 103 1.15 -8.52 6.97
C THR A 103 0.80 -8.46 5.48
N ALA A 104 1.78 -8.46 4.58
CA ALA A 104 1.54 -8.52 3.14
C ALA A 104 0.88 -9.86 2.75
N ASP A 105 1.40 -10.98 3.23
CA ASP A 105 0.89 -12.31 2.90
C ASP A 105 -0.52 -12.54 3.47
N GLU A 106 -0.79 -12.08 4.70
CA GLU A 106 -2.14 -12.09 5.29
C GLU A 106 -3.12 -11.23 4.50
N TYR A 107 -2.68 -10.06 4.03
CA TYR A 107 -3.50 -9.22 3.15
C TYR A 107 -3.80 -9.94 1.83
N VAL A 108 -2.78 -10.54 1.19
CA VAL A 108 -2.96 -11.29 -0.07
C VAL A 108 -3.91 -12.48 0.11
N ALA A 109 -3.80 -13.20 1.23
CA ALA A 109 -4.64 -14.37 1.50
C ALA A 109 -6.10 -14.01 1.83
N THR A 110 -6.34 -12.83 2.42
CA THR A 110 -7.69 -12.37 2.79
C THR A 110 -8.34 -11.50 1.73
N ALA A 111 -7.54 -10.88 0.86
CA ALA A 111 -8.05 -10.10 -0.25
C ALA A 111 -8.70 -11.02 -1.29
N GLY A 112 -9.87 -10.64 -1.79
CA GLY A 112 -10.53 -11.35 -2.91
C GLY A 112 -9.78 -11.25 -4.25
N HIS A 113 -8.58 -10.67 -4.26
CA HIS A 113 -7.71 -10.52 -5.43
C HIS A 113 -6.24 -10.36 -4.97
N VAL A 114 -5.32 -10.92 -5.75
CA VAL A 114 -3.89 -10.80 -5.49
C VAL A 114 -3.35 -9.52 -6.16
N PRO A 115 -2.75 -8.57 -5.41
CA PRO A 115 -2.17 -7.36 -5.99
C PRO A 115 -1.03 -7.71 -6.96
N ASP A 116 -0.81 -6.84 -7.95
CA ASP A 116 0.37 -6.92 -8.82
C ASP A 116 1.64 -6.51 -8.07
N ILE A 117 1.53 -5.51 -7.20
CA ILE A 117 2.67 -4.87 -6.54
C ILE A 117 2.34 -4.58 -5.08
N VAL A 118 3.25 -4.93 -4.17
CA VAL A 118 3.20 -4.52 -2.76
C VAL A 118 4.40 -3.64 -2.46
N PHE A 119 4.13 -2.39 -2.09
CA PHE A 119 5.15 -1.48 -1.59
C PHE A 119 5.29 -1.59 -0.08
N PHE A 120 6.51 -1.43 0.42
CA PHE A 120 6.81 -1.34 1.85
C PHE A 120 7.39 0.04 2.15
N ASP A 121 6.72 0.80 3.03
CA ASP A 121 7.25 2.06 3.54
C ASP A 121 8.03 1.81 4.83
N LEU A 122 9.35 1.71 4.69
CA LEU A 122 10.26 1.41 5.80
C LEU A 122 10.79 2.71 6.42
N SER A 123 10.91 2.71 7.75
CA SER A 123 11.51 3.83 8.48
C SER A 123 12.96 4.07 8.04
N GLY A 124 13.39 5.33 8.11
CA GLY A 124 14.75 5.73 7.71
C GLY A 124 15.85 5.31 8.70
N THR A 125 15.47 4.87 9.89
CA THR A 125 16.39 4.49 10.96
C THR A 125 16.07 3.06 11.38
N VAL A 126 16.94 2.12 11.02
CA VAL A 126 16.97 0.80 11.65
C VAL A 126 17.50 1.03 13.06
N ASN A 127 16.59 1.23 14.02
CA ASN A 127 16.95 1.07 15.42
C ASN A 127 17.16 -0.43 15.61
N GLY A 128 18.37 -0.90 15.35
CA GLY A 128 18.82 -2.19 15.84
C GLY A 128 18.80 -2.11 17.35
N SER A 129 17.71 -2.52 17.98
CA SER A 129 17.74 -2.87 19.40
C SER A 129 18.58 -4.14 19.51
N THR A 130 19.89 -3.95 19.61
CA THR A 130 20.74 -4.91 20.31
C THR A 130 20.34 -4.86 21.77
N LEU A 131 19.56 -5.85 22.21
CA LEU A 131 19.68 -6.48 23.53
C LEU A 131 19.34 -7.97 23.38
#